data_AF-A0A7Y7TFN5-F1
#
_entry.id   AF-A0A7Y7TFN5-F1
#
_cell.length_a   1.000
_cell.length_b   1.000
_cell.length_c   1.000
_cell.angle_alpha   90.00
_cell.angle_beta   90.00
_cell.angle_gamma   90.00
#
_symmetry.space_group_name_H-M   'P 1'
#
loop_
_entity.id
_entity.type
_entity.pdbx_description
1 polymer ?
#
loop_
_entity_poly.entity_id
_entity_poly.type
_entity_poly.pdbx_seq_one_letter_code
_entity_poly.pdbx_strand_id
1 'polypeptide(L)'
;MPQTSELKRYRCFEIFSQSTGVEIREAFKSHEENGQVTERSGRVQLRFFRLTPKTKPDEVTQIRFICEPDEAFGLSLMIAQVAGSSVPCKEKLSPHKFSAGEQAGEIVTTLTVEKWERGGKGGYALTVGRGKDFISVPAPLAKFLFAGEFLRFLSTVQSWVERPEKRTVTGKNE
;
A
#
# COMPACT_ATOMS: atom_id res chain seq x y z
N MET A 1 -12.19 2.94 27.06
CA MET A 1 -11.32 1.74 27.07
C MET A 1 -10.04 2.12 27.79
N PRO A 2 -9.58 1.34 28.78
CA PRO A 2 -8.31 1.62 29.44
C PRO A 2 -7.18 1.46 28.41
N GLN A 3 -6.33 2.49 28.28
CA GLN A 3 -5.10 2.37 27.50
C GLN A 3 -4.18 1.43 28.27
N THR A 4 -4.05 0.19 27.80
CA THR A 4 -3.04 -0.72 28.32
C THR A 4 -1.67 -0.19 27.90
N SER A 5 -0.71 -0.11 28.83
CA SER A 5 0.67 0.33 28.59
C SER A 5 1.52 -0.67 27.81
N GLU A 6 0.87 -1.64 27.14
CA GLU A 6 1.53 -2.73 26.45
C GLU A 6 2.03 -2.27 25.07
N LEU A 7 3.35 -2.32 24.88
CA LEU A 7 3.97 -1.99 23.60
C LEU A 7 3.79 -3.15 22.62
N LYS A 8 3.14 -2.88 21.48
CA LYS A 8 3.00 -3.84 20.38
C LYS A 8 4.01 -3.53 19.28
N ARG A 9 4.71 -4.56 18.81
CA ARG A 9 5.64 -4.46 17.68
C ARG A 9 4.86 -4.60 16.37
N TYR A 10 5.11 -3.67 15.44
CA TYR A 10 4.59 -3.72 14.08
C TYR A 10 5.74 -3.69 13.08
N ARG A 11 5.64 -4.45 11.99
CA ARG A 11 6.57 -4.33 10.87
C ARG A 11 6.14 -3.13 10.02
N CYS A 12 6.97 -2.10 10.03
CA CYS A 12 6.70 -0.84 9.35
C CYS A 12 8.00 -0.29 8.76
N PHE A 13 7.92 0.30 7.57
CA PHE A 13 8.98 1.09 6.99
C PHE A 13 8.42 2.43 6.50
N GLU A 14 9.11 3.51 6.85
CA GLU A 14 8.68 4.87 6.53
C GLU A 14 9.75 5.60 5.73
N ILE A 15 9.33 6.28 4.67
CA ILE A 15 10.15 7.22 3.93
C ILE A 15 9.54 8.61 4.12
N PHE A 16 10.35 9.53 4.63
CA PHE A 16 10.02 10.94 4.71
C PHE A 16 10.81 11.73 3.66
N SER A 17 10.10 12.64 2.98
CA SER A 17 10.65 13.73 2.19
C SER A 17 10.41 15.06 2.91
N GLN A 18 10.71 16.19 2.25
CA GLN A 18 10.54 17.52 2.83
C GLN A 18 9.09 17.83 3.25
N SER A 19 8.10 17.41 2.45
CA SER A 19 6.69 17.76 2.67
C SER A 19 5.73 16.56 2.57
N THR A 20 6.25 15.38 2.27
CA THR A 20 5.45 14.17 2.09
C THR A 20 6.13 12.96 2.73
N GLY A 21 5.37 11.91 3.00
CA GLY A 21 5.90 10.64 3.43
C GLY A 21 5.07 9.47 2.91
N VAL A 22 5.66 8.28 2.96
CA VAL A 22 4.97 7.00 2.75
C VAL A 22 5.30 6.06 3.88
N GLU A 23 4.27 5.43 4.43
CA GLU A 23 4.33 4.33 5.40
C GLU A 23 3.96 3.03 4.68
N ILE A 24 4.83 2.03 4.77
CA ILE A 24 4.60 0.68 4.24
C ILE A 24 4.46 -0.27 5.43
N ARG A 25 3.36 -1.02 5.51
CA ARG A 25 3.09 -1.92 6.64
C ARG A 25 2.16 -3.08 6.29
N GLU A 26 2.09 -4.02 7.22
CA GLU A 26 1.11 -5.10 7.22
C GLU A 26 -0.33 -4.57 7.33
N ALA A 27 -1.24 -5.21 6.61
CA ALA A 27 -2.67 -4.99 6.67
C ALA A 27 -3.42 -6.30 6.46
N PHE A 28 -4.73 -6.29 6.62
CA PHE A 28 -5.59 -7.41 6.25
C PHE A 28 -6.92 -6.90 5.72
N LYS A 29 -7.57 -7.71 4.89
CA LYS A 29 -8.95 -7.52 4.46
C LYS A 29 -9.81 -8.55 5.19
N SER A 30 -10.84 -8.08 5.89
CA SER A 30 -11.87 -8.93 6.46
C SER A 30 -13.00 -9.13 5.44
N HIS A 31 -13.53 -10.35 5.39
CA HIS A 31 -14.80 -10.66 4.76
C HIS A 31 -15.82 -10.96 5.87
N GLU A 32 -17.00 -10.35 5.77
CA GLU A 32 -18.06 -10.50 6.77
C GLU A 32 -19.33 -11.01 6.11
N GLU A 33 -19.96 -12.00 6.73
CA GLU A 33 -21.29 -12.49 6.36
C GLU A 33 -22.17 -12.45 7.60
N ASN A 34 -23.38 -11.86 7.47
CA ASN A 34 -24.33 -11.73 8.58
C ASN A 34 -23.73 -11.09 9.86
N GLY A 35 -22.79 -10.15 9.70
CA GLY A 35 -22.12 -9.47 10.82
C GLY A 35 -21.03 -10.30 11.52
N GLN A 36 -20.65 -11.46 10.97
CA GLN A 36 -19.55 -12.29 11.46
C GLN A 36 -18.40 -12.31 10.46
N VAL A 37 -17.17 -12.18 10.95
CA VAL A 37 -15.96 -12.31 10.12
C VAL A 37 -15.81 -13.78 9.71
N THR A 38 -15.99 -14.06 8.43
CA THR A 38 -15.87 -15.41 7.85
C THR A 38 -14.50 -15.66 7.24
N GLU A 39 -13.75 -14.61 6.92
CA GLU A 39 -12.39 -14.72 6.41
C GLU A 39 -11.57 -13.47 6.75
N ARG A 40 -10.28 -13.65 7.00
CA ARG A 40 -9.29 -12.57 6.87
C ARG A 40 -8.21 -12.99 5.89
N SER A 41 -7.74 -12.05 5.10
CA SER A 41 -6.64 -12.29 4.16
C SER A 41 -5.57 -11.21 4.32
N GLY A 42 -4.31 -11.63 4.28
CA GLY A 42 -3.18 -10.71 4.42
C GLY A 42 -3.12 -9.72 3.26
N ARG A 43 -2.69 -8.50 3.57
CA ARG A 43 -2.55 -7.37 2.62
C ARG A 43 -1.35 -6.53 2.99
N VAL A 44 -0.89 -5.72 2.04
CA VAL A 44 0.18 -4.74 2.27
C VAL A 44 -0.38 -3.34 2.06
N GLN A 45 -0.30 -2.47 3.06
CA GLN A 45 -0.77 -1.09 2.95
C GLN A 45 0.41 -0.15 2.70
N LEU A 46 0.27 0.68 1.66
CA LEU A 46 1.06 1.89 1.47
C LEU A 46 0.19 3.11 1.78
N ARG A 47 0.57 3.89 2.79
CA ARG A 47 -0.11 5.14 3.16
C ARG A 47 0.79 6.32 2.84
N PHE A 48 0.41 7.07 1.82
CA PHE A 48 1.05 8.31 1.44
C PHE A 48 0.40 9.46 2.19
N PHE A 49 1.18 10.43 2.65
CA PHE A 49 0.67 11.56 3.41
C PHE A 49 1.49 12.83 3.18
N ARG A 50 0.87 13.98 3.40
CA ARG A 50 1.52 15.28 3.48
C ARG A 50 1.91 15.56 4.93
N LEU A 51 3.08 16.16 5.13
CA LEU A 51 3.57 16.64 6.43
C LEU A 51 3.08 18.05 6.75
N THR A 52 2.59 18.77 5.74
CA THR A 52 2.02 20.09 5.91
C THR A 52 0.59 20.01 6.44
N PRO A 53 0.19 20.90 7.37
CA PRO A 53 -1.19 20.99 7.84
C PRO A 53 -2.17 21.23 6.69
N LYS A 54 -3.43 20.79 6.88
CA LYS A 54 -4.52 21.13 5.95
C LYS A 54 -4.64 22.63 5.83
N THR A 55 -4.60 23.14 4.61
CA THR A 55 -4.84 24.55 4.30
C THR A 55 -6.26 24.79 3.79
N LYS A 56 -6.91 23.75 3.26
CA LYS A 56 -8.29 23.78 2.75
C LYS A 56 -9.10 22.57 3.26
N PRO A 57 -10.42 22.70 3.47
CA PRO A 57 -11.26 21.59 3.95
C PRO A 57 -11.20 20.34 3.06
N ASP A 58 -11.21 20.53 1.74
CA ASP A 58 -11.24 19.45 0.74
C ASP A 58 -9.85 18.92 0.37
N GLU A 59 -8.80 19.35 1.07
CA GLU A 59 -7.44 18.95 0.77
C GLU A 59 -7.18 17.49 1.18
N VAL A 60 -6.87 16.66 0.18
CA VAL A 60 -6.39 15.29 0.41
C VAL A 60 -4.99 15.34 1.00
N THR A 61 -4.90 14.99 2.28
CA THR A 61 -3.64 14.94 3.05
C THR A 61 -3.06 13.55 3.14
N GLN A 62 -3.84 12.52 2.83
CA GLN A 62 -3.36 11.14 2.79
C GLN A 62 -4.13 10.30 1.78
N ILE A 63 -3.43 9.36 1.14
CA ILE A 63 -4.00 8.36 0.24
C ILE A 63 -3.45 7.00 0.64
N ARG A 64 -4.36 6.04 0.84
CA ARG A 64 -4.01 4.63 1.09
C ARG A 64 -4.17 3.82 -0.20
N PHE A 65 -3.18 3.00 -0.48
CA PHE A 65 -3.18 1.97 -1.51
C PHE A 65 -2.96 0.62 -0.81
N ILE A 66 -3.86 -0.34 -0.98
CA ILE A 66 -3.79 -1.64 -0.30
C ILE A 66 -3.52 -2.70 -1.35
N CYS A 67 -2.29 -3.17 -1.42
CA CYS A 67 -1.87 -4.22 -2.34
C CYS A 67 -2.31 -5.61 -1.85
N GLU A 68 -2.71 -6.44 -2.80
CA GLU A 68 -2.61 -7.89 -2.65
C GLU A 68 -1.14 -8.32 -2.55
N PRO A 69 -0.82 -9.49 -1.97
CA PRO A 69 0.57 -9.93 -1.82
C PRO A 69 1.35 -9.97 -3.14
N ASP A 70 0.75 -10.46 -4.21
CA ASP A 70 1.35 -10.52 -5.56
C ASP A 70 1.54 -9.11 -6.16
N GLU A 71 0.62 -8.18 -5.94
CA GLU A 71 0.77 -6.79 -6.33
C GLU A 71 1.94 -6.11 -5.59
N ALA A 72 2.10 -6.38 -4.29
CA ALA A 72 3.22 -5.87 -3.50
C ALA A 72 4.56 -6.44 -3.99
N PHE A 73 4.58 -7.72 -4.37
CA PHE A 73 5.74 -8.33 -5.01
C PHE A 73 6.02 -7.70 -6.38
N GLY A 74 5.01 -7.51 -7.22
CA GLY A 74 5.14 -6.83 -8.52
C GLY A 74 5.71 -5.42 -8.37
N LEU A 75 5.24 -4.66 -7.38
CA LEU A 75 5.78 -3.33 -7.07
C LEU A 75 7.26 -3.39 -6.66
N SER A 76 7.68 -4.42 -5.92
CA SER A 76 9.11 -4.61 -5.60
C SER A 76 9.98 -4.81 -6.84
N LEU A 77 9.48 -5.56 -7.83
CA LEU A 77 10.18 -5.77 -9.09
C LEU A 77 10.26 -4.49 -9.92
N MET A 78 9.17 -3.71 -9.96
CA MET A 78 9.14 -2.40 -10.62
C MET A 78 10.15 -1.42 -10.00
N ILE A 79 10.27 -1.40 -8.67
CA ILE A 79 11.28 -0.59 -7.98
C ILE A 79 12.70 -0.98 -8.42
N ALA A 80 13.01 -2.28 -8.47
CA ALA A 80 14.32 -2.75 -8.91
C ALA A 80 14.60 -2.38 -10.38
N GLN A 81 13.61 -2.54 -11.25
CA GLN A 81 13.69 -2.17 -12.67
C GLN A 81 13.95 -0.67 -12.84
N VAL A 82 13.17 0.18 -12.16
CA VAL A 82 13.33 1.63 -12.21
C VAL A 82 14.68 2.07 -11.63
N ALA A 83 15.14 1.43 -10.55
CA ALA A 83 16.43 1.71 -9.94
C ALA A 83 17.59 1.40 -10.88
N GLY A 84 17.52 0.26 -11.60
CA GLY A 84 18.53 -0.21 -12.54
C GLY A 84 18.50 0.45 -13.92
N SER A 85 17.46 1.21 -14.25
CA SER A 85 17.37 1.90 -15.55
C SER A 85 18.50 2.91 -15.73
N SER A 86 19.13 2.94 -16.90
CA SER A 86 20.14 3.95 -17.26
C SER A 86 19.52 5.31 -17.61
N VAL A 87 18.23 5.35 -17.95
CA VAL A 87 17.48 6.55 -18.36
C VAL A 87 16.31 6.83 -17.40
N PRO A 88 15.79 8.08 -17.33
CA PRO A 88 14.56 8.37 -16.63
C PRO A 88 13.41 7.49 -17.14
N CYS A 89 12.66 6.89 -16.22
CA CYS A 89 11.58 5.96 -16.54
C CYS A 89 10.54 5.94 -15.43
N LYS A 90 9.33 5.48 -15.76
CA LYS A 90 8.20 5.42 -14.83
C LYS A 90 7.42 4.14 -15.06
N GLU A 91 7.25 3.38 -14.01
CA GLU A 91 6.44 2.17 -13.99
C GLU A 91 5.18 2.39 -13.17
N LYS A 92 4.11 1.69 -13.56
CA LYS A 92 2.78 1.83 -12.97
C LYS A 92 2.21 0.47 -12.63
N LEU A 93 1.80 0.29 -11.37
CA LEU A 93 1.04 -0.87 -10.94
C LEU A 93 -0.39 -0.80 -11.51
N SER A 94 -1.01 -1.96 -11.76
CA SER A 94 -2.41 -2.04 -12.17
C SER A 94 -3.30 -1.18 -11.27
N PRO A 95 -4.15 -0.32 -11.85
CA PRO A 95 -4.93 0.62 -11.07
C PRO A 95 -6.05 -0.08 -10.29
N HIS A 96 -6.30 0.38 -9.07
CA HIS A 96 -7.44 -0.05 -8.29
C HIS A 96 -8.63 0.83 -8.65
N LYS A 97 -9.70 0.19 -9.12
CA LYS A 97 -10.94 0.84 -9.53
C LYS A 97 -12.01 0.58 -8.48
N PHE A 98 -12.62 1.64 -7.97
CA PHE A 98 -13.75 1.55 -7.03
C PHE A 98 -14.92 2.36 -7.57
N SER A 99 -16.09 1.74 -7.67
CA SER A 99 -17.34 2.42 -7.98
C SER A 99 -18.10 2.68 -6.69
N ALA A 100 -18.36 3.95 -6.37
CA ALA A 100 -19.04 4.35 -5.14
C ALA A 100 -20.58 4.37 -5.31
N GLY A 101 -21.14 3.35 -5.97
CA GLY A 101 -22.56 3.25 -6.33
C GLY A 101 -22.87 3.77 -7.74
N GLU A 102 -24.11 3.55 -8.22
CA GLU A 102 -24.52 3.85 -9.60
C GLU A 102 -24.44 5.33 -10.00
N GLN A 103 -24.45 6.24 -9.02
CA GLN A 103 -24.48 7.70 -9.23
C GLN A 103 -23.13 8.39 -8.96
N ALA A 104 -22.15 7.69 -8.39
CA ALA A 104 -20.84 8.24 -8.09
C ALA A 104 -19.82 7.68 -9.09
N GLY A 105 -19.17 8.57 -9.84
CA GLY A 105 -18.19 8.19 -10.86
C GLY A 105 -17.08 7.27 -10.34
N GLU A 106 -16.48 6.51 -11.26
CA GLU A 106 -15.41 5.56 -10.96
C GLU A 106 -14.19 6.27 -10.34
N ILE A 107 -13.80 5.87 -9.13
CA ILE A 107 -12.59 6.34 -8.47
C ILE A 107 -11.46 5.39 -8.85
N VAL A 108 -10.50 5.91 -9.61
CA VAL A 108 -9.28 5.20 -9.98
C VAL A 108 -8.14 5.62 -9.07
N THR A 109 -7.56 4.67 -8.33
CA THR A 109 -6.33 4.87 -7.56
C THR A 109 -5.16 4.22 -8.32
N THR A 110 -4.09 4.97 -8.50
CA THR A 110 -2.88 4.55 -9.23
C THR A 110 -1.67 4.62 -8.33
N LEU A 111 -0.77 3.65 -8.45
CA LEU A 111 0.52 3.65 -7.78
C LEU A 111 1.63 3.57 -8.83
N THR A 112 2.61 4.46 -8.73
CA THR A 112 3.69 4.57 -9.70
C THR A 112 5.03 4.70 -8.98
N VAL A 113 6.06 4.18 -9.61
CA VAL A 113 7.46 4.32 -9.18
C VAL A 113 8.25 4.88 -10.35
N GLU A 114 9.11 5.85 -10.09
CA GLU A 114 9.81 6.56 -11.16
C GLU A 114 11.25 6.91 -10.80
N LYS A 115 12.09 6.93 -11.83
CA LYS A 115 13.40 7.56 -11.86
C LYS A 115 13.25 8.81 -12.71
N TRP A 116 13.53 9.96 -12.15
CA TRP A 116 13.37 11.25 -12.82
C TRP A 116 14.72 11.96 -12.94
N GLU A 117 14.80 12.85 -13.91
CA GLU A 117 15.91 13.80 -14.06
C GLU A 117 15.33 15.18 -14.42
N ARG A 118 15.74 16.22 -13.67
CA ARG A 118 15.30 17.61 -13.86
C ARG A 118 16.46 18.54 -13.52
N GLY A 119 16.88 19.36 -14.48
CA GLY A 119 17.92 20.38 -14.26
C GLY A 119 19.26 19.80 -13.81
N GLY A 120 19.70 18.69 -14.40
CA GLY A 120 20.96 18.01 -14.06
C GLY A 120 20.96 17.27 -12.71
N LYS A 121 19.81 17.21 -12.02
CA LYS A 121 19.61 16.40 -10.82
C LYS A 121 18.68 15.25 -11.13
N GLY A 122 18.97 14.09 -10.56
CA GLY A 122 18.11 12.91 -10.65
C GLY A 122 17.65 12.42 -9.29
N GLY A 123 16.60 11.61 -9.29
CA GLY A 123 16.11 10.97 -8.08
C GLY A 123 15.07 9.91 -8.38
N TYR A 124 14.55 9.33 -7.29
CA TYR A 124 13.51 8.32 -7.33
C TYR A 124 12.28 8.82 -6.59
N ALA A 125 11.11 8.32 -6.94
CA ALA A 125 9.89 8.62 -6.20
C ALA A 125 8.90 7.46 -6.24
N LEU A 126 8.12 7.36 -5.16
CA LEU A 126 6.85 6.63 -5.14
C LEU A 126 5.74 7.66 -5.20
N THR A 127 4.77 7.47 -6.10
CA THR A 127 3.68 8.42 -6.30
C THR A 127 2.35 7.68 -6.35
N VAL A 128 1.40 8.10 -5.50
CA VAL A 128 0.01 7.63 -5.54
C VAL A 128 -0.90 8.72 -6.05
N GLY A 129 -1.85 8.38 -6.91
CA GLY A 129 -2.88 9.28 -7.43
C GLY A 129 -4.28 8.71 -7.22
N ARG A 130 -5.26 9.56 -6.90
CA ARG A 130 -6.69 9.24 -6.81
C ARG A 130 -7.50 10.40 -7.40
N GLY A 131 -8.08 10.19 -8.58
CA GLY A 131 -8.75 11.27 -9.32
C GLY A 131 -7.78 12.41 -9.63
N LYS A 132 -8.09 13.64 -9.19
CA LYS A 132 -7.24 14.83 -9.37
C LYS A 132 -6.11 14.95 -8.34
N ASP A 133 -6.19 14.19 -7.25
CA ASP A 133 -5.27 14.30 -6.13
C ASP A 133 -4.11 13.31 -6.29
N PHE A 134 -2.90 13.77 -5.98
CA PHE A 134 -1.72 12.91 -5.93
C PHE A 134 -0.77 13.31 -4.81
N ILE A 135 0.01 12.34 -4.34
CA ILE A 135 1.08 12.52 -3.37
C ILE A 135 2.30 11.79 -3.91
N SER A 136 3.36 12.56 -4.17
CA SER A 136 4.67 12.04 -4.59
C SER A 136 5.65 12.12 -3.42
N VAL A 137 6.39 11.04 -3.20
CA VAL A 137 7.39 10.92 -2.12
C VAL A 137 8.74 10.65 -2.77
N PRO A 138 9.56 11.71 -2.95
CA PRO A 138 10.94 11.57 -3.39
C PRO A 138 11.75 10.75 -2.38
N ALA A 139 12.62 9.88 -2.89
CA ALA A 139 13.48 9.02 -2.09
C ALA A 139 14.90 8.94 -2.69
N PRO A 140 15.94 8.92 -1.85
CA PRO A 140 17.28 8.51 -2.27
C PRO A 140 17.27 7.03 -2.70
N LEU A 141 18.22 6.66 -3.58
CA LEU A 141 18.34 5.29 -4.12
C LEU A 141 18.28 4.21 -3.04
N ALA A 142 19.03 4.37 -1.94
CA ALA A 142 19.09 3.38 -0.87
C ALA A 142 17.72 3.13 -0.22
N LYS A 143 16.96 4.19 0.09
CA LYS A 143 15.61 4.07 0.68
C LYS A 143 14.62 3.51 -0.34
N PHE A 144 14.76 3.89 -1.61
CA PHE A 144 13.92 3.39 -2.70
C PHE A 144 14.11 1.88 -2.89
N LEU A 145 15.35 1.40 -2.96
CA LEU A 145 15.67 -0.03 -3.02
C LEU A 145 15.23 -0.78 -1.77
N PHE A 146 15.44 -0.22 -0.58
CA PHE A 146 15.00 -0.84 0.67
C PHE A 146 13.47 -0.96 0.72
N ALA A 147 12.71 0.01 0.19
CA ALA A 147 11.26 -0.13 0.05
C ALA A 147 10.89 -1.34 -0.81
N GLY A 148 11.61 -1.56 -1.92
CA GLY A 148 11.45 -2.74 -2.76
C GLY A 148 11.67 -4.04 -1.99
N GLU A 149 12.80 -4.18 -1.28
CA GLU A 149 13.07 -5.39 -0.50
C GLU A 149 12.07 -5.58 0.65
N PHE A 150 11.65 -4.50 1.31
CA PHE A 150 10.65 -4.58 2.36
C PHE A 150 9.26 -4.99 1.82
N LEU A 151 8.88 -4.51 0.64
CA LEU A 151 7.66 -4.93 -0.05
C LEU A 151 7.71 -6.41 -0.43
N ARG A 152 8.85 -6.90 -0.95
CA ARG A 152 9.07 -8.33 -1.23
C ARG A 152 8.98 -9.18 0.03
N PHE A 153 9.56 -8.71 1.13
CA PHE A 153 9.41 -9.39 2.41
C PHE A 153 7.93 -9.42 2.84
N LEU A 154 7.25 -8.28 2.83
CA LEU A 154 5.84 -8.19 3.22
C LEU A 154 4.91 -9.04 2.34
N SER A 155 5.15 -9.11 1.02
CA SER A 155 4.35 -9.96 0.12
C SER A 155 4.39 -11.42 0.55
N THR A 156 5.57 -11.92 0.93
CA THR A 156 5.69 -13.33 1.34
C THR A 156 5.01 -13.58 2.68
N VAL A 157 5.22 -12.73 3.68
CA VAL A 157 4.64 -12.92 5.02
C VAL A 157 3.15 -12.61 5.09
N GLN A 158 2.60 -11.83 4.14
CA GLN A 158 1.16 -11.52 4.03
C GLN A 158 0.42 -12.46 3.07
N SER A 159 1.08 -13.49 2.54
CA SER A 159 0.45 -14.56 1.75
C SER A 159 -0.24 -15.59 2.65
N TRP A 160 -1.30 -15.18 3.34
CA TRP A 160 -2.11 -16.04 4.21
C TRP A 160 -3.60 -15.71 4.12
N VAL A 161 -4.40 -16.71 4.48
CA VAL A 161 -5.85 -16.61 4.67
C VAL A 161 -6.21 -17.30 5.98
N GLU A 162 -6.97 -16.62 6.82
CA GLU A 162 -7.53 -17.11 8.09
C GLU A 162 -9.03 -17.34 7.90
N ARG A 163 -9.50 -18.55 8.22
CA ARG A 163 -10.91 -18.95 8.14
C ARG A 163 -11.32 -19.69 9.42
N PRO A 164 -12.58 -19.58 9.87
CA PRO A 164 -13.11 -20.44 10.92
C PRO A 164 -12.99 -21.91 10.52
N GLU A 165 -12.56 -22.75 11.46
CA GLU A 165 -12.48 -24.19 11.26
C GLU A 165 -13.90 -24.77 11.11
N LYS A 166 -14.22 -25.32 9.93
CA LYS A 166 -15.48 -26.04 9.74
C LYS A 166 -15.39 -27.36 10.53
N ARG A 167 -16.08 -27.45 11.67
CA ARG A 167 -16.29 -28.75 12.33
C ARG A 167 -17.15 -29.63 11.43
N THR A 168 -16.53 -30.59 10.75
CA THR A 168 -17.24 -31.65 10.04
C THR A 168 -17.95 -32.51 11.08
N VAL A 169 -19.26 -32.31 11.25
CA VAL A 169 -20.09 -33.22 12.06
C VAL A 169 -20.13 -34.55 11.29
N THR A 170 -19.22 -35.46 11.61
CA THR A 170 -19.31 -36.88 11.22
C THR A 170 -20.34 -37.54 12.13
N GLY A 171 -21.61 -37.22 11.87
CA GLY A 171 -22.74 -37.94 12.45
C GLY A 171 -22.94 -39.26 11.72
N LYS A 172 -22.17 -40.29 12.11
CA LYS A 172 -22.68 -41.66 12.06
C LYS A 172 -23.80 -41.73 13.10
N ASN A 173 -25.04 -41.89 12.65
CA ASN A 173 -26.05 -42.57 13.44
C ASN A 173 -26.45 -43.82 12.66
N GLU A 174 -25.99 -44.96 13.17
CA GLU A 174 -26.57 -46.29 12.95
C GLU A 174 -27.99 -46.34 13.52
#